data_AF-A0A543F5K4-F1
#
_entry.id   AF-A0A543F5K4-F1
#
_cell.length_a   1.000
_cell.length_b   1.000
_cell.length_c   1.000
_cell.angle_alpha   90.00
_cell.angle_beta   90.00
_cell.angle_gamma   90.00
#
_symmetry.space_group_name_H-M   'P 1'
#
loop_
_entity.id
_entity.type
_entity.pdbx_description
1 polymer ?
#
loop_
_entity_poly.entity_id
_entity_poly.type
_entity_poly.pdbx_seq_one_letter_code
_entity_poly.pdbx_strand_id
1 'polypeptide(L)'
;MESVLEEIRRFLPLGITAVEADTDGICLQGDRWRLRINTSWRVTEGAEIIVSPGLAREGSSHYGLEDLIGDEVVDVGLQGVRFARDLYVVTREGRILKIFSDFPYGEWLLSVSRLGDERRIPIFDLEGPVSDVT
;
A
#
# COMPACT_ATOMS: atom_id res chain seq x y z
N MET A 1 8.21 10.91 11.90
CA MET A 1 7.36 10.38 10.82
C MET A 1 8.03 10.50 9.47
N GLU A 2 8.60 11.66 9.10
CA GLU A 2 9.46 11.78 7.91
C GLU A 2 10.67 10.83 7.96
N SER A 3 11.30 10.70 9.13
CA SER A 3 12.38 9.72 9.39
C SER A 3 12.00 8.27 9.09
N VAL A 4 10.73 7.90 9.27
CA VAL A 4 10.22 6.55 9.08
C VAL A 4 9.98 6.25 7.60
N LEU A 5 9.43 7.21 6.85
CA LEU A 5 9.34 7.12 5.39
C LEU A 5 10.73 7.07 4.75
N GLU A 6 11.69 7.85 5.25
CA GLU A 6 13.08 7.79 4.80
C GLU A 6 13.71 6.42 5.01
N GLU A 7 13.40 5.75 6.12
CA GLU A 7 13.84 4.37 6.36
C GLU A 7 13.22 3.40 5.35
N ILE A 8 11.90 3.47 5.11
CA ILE A 8 11.23 2.65 4.10
C ILE A 8 11.85 2.87 2.71
N ARG A 9 12.14 4.13 2.35
CA ARG A 9 12.72 4.49 1.06
C ARG A 9 14.10 3.86 0.81
N ARG A 10 14.85 3.52 1.87
CA ARG A 10 16.13 2.77 1.74
C ARG A 10 15.93 1.34 1.26
N PHE A 11 14.70 0.82 1.33
CA PHE A 11 14.37 -0.52 0.87
C PHE A 11 13.79 -0.56 -0.54
N LEU A 12 13.62 0.59 -1.20
CA LEU A 12 13.15 0.66 -2.58
C LEU A 12 14.29 0.36 -3.58
N PRO A 13 14.00 -0.16 -4.77
CA PRO A 13 12.67 -0.60 -5.23
C PRO A 13 12.20 -1.88 -4.55
N LEU A 14 10.88 -2.02 -4.42
CA LEU A 14 10.22 -3.21 -3.86
C LEU A 14 9.33 -3.85 -4.93
N GLY A 15 9.78 -4.98 -5.50
CA GLY A 15 9.03 -5.73 -6.50
C GLY A 15 7.70 -6.25 -5.97
N ILE A 16 6.64 -6.13 -6.78
CA ILE A 16 5.31 -6.65 -6.48
C ILE A 16 5.23 -8.06 -7.10
N THR A 17 5.22 -9.07 -6.24
CA THR A 17 5.20 -10.49 -6.67
C THR A 17 3.82 -11.12 -6.55
N ALA A 18 2.99 -10.59 -5.66
CA ALA A 18 1.64 -11.08 -5.45
C ALA A 18 0.72 -9.96 -4.97
N VAL A 19 -0.53 -10.09 -5.38
CA VAL A 19 -1.67 -9.32 -4.88
C VAL A 19 -2.70 -10.35 -4.44
N GLU A 20 -3.11 -10.24 -3.18
CA GLU A 20 -4.17 -11.05 -2.58
C GLU A 20 -5.30 -10.12 -2.16
N ALA A 21 -6.54 -10.58 -2.27
CA ALA A 21 -7.69 -9.81 -1.86
C ALA A 21 -8.77 -10.75 -1.31
N ASP A 22 -9.41 -10.32 -0.24
CA ASP A 22 -10.50 -11.05 0.42
C ASP A 22 -11.66 -10.10 0.74
N THR A 23 -12.60 -10.55 1.58
CA THR A 23 -13.74 -9.74 2.01
C THR A 23 -13.33 -8.55 2.87
N ASP A 24 -12.17 -8.62 3.51
CA ASP A 24 -11.75 -7.72 4.57
C ASP A 24 -10.73 -6.70 4.05
N GLY A 25 -10.09 -6.96 2.90
CA GLY A 25 -9.18 -6.01 2.29
C GLY A 25 -8.34 -6.55 1.14
N ILE A 26 -7.25 -5.84 0.88
CA ILE A 26 -6.23 -6.22 -0.11
C ILE A 26 -4.85 -6.30 0.54
N CYS A 27 -3.98 -7.10 -0.06
CA CYS A 27 -2.62 -7.32 0.37
C CYS A 27 -1.70 -7.30 -0.87
N LEU A 28 -0.77 -6.35 -0.93
CA LEU A 28 0.31 -6.34 -1.92
C LEU A 28 1.57 -6.86 -1.25
N GLN A 29 2.33 -7.73 -1.91
CA GLN A 29 3.55 -8.27 -1.32
C GLN A 29 4.66 -8.59 -2.32
N GLY A 30 5.89 -8.53 -1.82
CA GLY A 30 7.12 -8.95 -2.49
C GLY A 30 7.92 -9.91 -1.62
N ASP A 31 9.15 -10.19 -2.04
CA ASP A 31 10.06 -11.10 -1.33
C ASP A 31 10.32 -10.70 0.12
N ARG A 32 10.33 -9.40 0.41
CA ARG A 32 10.74 -8.84 1.70
C ARG A 32 9.81 -7.78 2.27
N TRP A 33 8.60 -7.65 1.72
CA TRP A 33 7.67 -6.62 2.17
C TRP A 33 6.22 -7.06 1.96
N ARG A 34 5.32 -6.44 2.73
CA ARG A 34 3.89 -6.64 2.64
C ARG A 34 3.16 -5.36 3.01
N LEU A 35 2.16 -4.98 2.23
CA LEU A 35 1.22 -3.90 2.51
C LEU A 35 -0.19 -4.47 2.59
N ARG A 36 -0.77 -4.45 3.79
CA ARG A 36 -2.16 -4.84 4.05
C ARG A 36 -3.02 -3.58 4.13
N ILE A 37 -4.18 -3.61 3.51
CA ILE A 37 -5.11 -2.48 3.43
C ILE A 37 -6.52 -3.04 3.66
N ASN A 38 -7.15 -2.74 4.79
CA ASN A 38 -8.54 -3.11 5.10
C ASN A 38 -9.47 -1.89 5.11
N THR A 39 -9.13 -0.90 4.28
CA THR A 39 -9.90 0.33 4.12
C THR A 39 -9.99 0.71 2.64
N SER A 40 -10.55 1.89 2.34
CA SER A 40 -10.73 2.35 0.97
C SER A 40 -9.39 2.59 0.29
N TRP A 41 -9.29 2.22 -0.98
CA TRP A 41 -8.09 2.41 -1.79
C TRP A 41 -8.47 2.68 -3.25
N ARG A 42 -7.53 3.24 -4.01
CA ARG A 42 -7.63 3.32 -5.48
C ARG A 42 -6.26 3.40 -6.11
N VAL A 43 -6.13 2.90 -7.33
CA VAL A 43 -4.97 3.09 -8.18
C VAL A 43 -5.30 4.15 -9.22
N THR A 44 -4.39 5.11 -9.40
CA THR A 44 -4.49 6.15 -10.42
C THR A 44 -3.30 6.15 -11.34
N GLU A 45 -3.52 6.48 -12.61
CA GLU A 45 -2.47 6.81 -13.58
C GLU A 45 -2.75 8.23 -14.10
N GLY A 46 -1.83 9.16 -13.81
CA GLY A 46 -2.10 10.59 -14.02
C GLY A 46 -3.31 11.08 -13.22
N ALA A 47 -4.36 11.52 -13.93
CA ALA A 47 -5.61 12.01 -13.34
C ALA A 47 -6.74 10.96 -13.32
N GLU A 48 -6.53 9.80 -13.93
CA GLU A 48 -7.54 8.77 -14.11
C GLU A 48 -7.50 7.75 -12.96
N ILE A 49 -8.67 7.33 -12.48
CA ILE A 49 -8.78 6.19 -11.56
C ILE A 49 -8.92 4.94 -12.42
N ILE A 50 -7.88 4.12 -12.44
CA ILE A 50 -7.85 2.89 -13.25
C ILE A 50 -8.36 1.68 -12.48
N VAL A 51 -8.18 1.66 -11.15
CA VAL A 51 -8.66 0.57 -10.28
C VAL A 51 -9.18 1.13 -8.97
N SER A 52 -10.35 0.67 -8.52
CA SER A 52 -10.86 0.92 -7.16
C SER A 52 -11.97 -0.09 -6.81
N PRO A 53 -12.28 -0.30 -5.52
CA PRO A 53 -13.38 -1.20 -5.11
C PRO A 53 -14.73 -0.87 -5.76
N GLY A 54 -15.03 0.43 -5.93
CA GLY A 54 -16.29 0.89 -6.52
C GLY A 54 -16.37 0.81 -8.05
N LEU A 55 -15.26 0.51 -8.74
CA LEU A 55 -15.20 0.37 -10.20
C LEU A 55 -15.25 -1.11 -10.65
N ALA A 56 -15.36 -2.05 -9.72
CA ALA A 56 -15.42 -3.48 -10.00
C ALA A 56 -16.50 -3.83 -11.04
N ARG A 57 -16.10 -4.19 -12.26
CA ARG A 57 -17.02 -4.52 -13.37
C ARG A 57 -17.52 -5.97 -13.34
N GLU A 58 -16.86 -6.85 -12.59
CA GLU A 58 -17.10 -8.31 -12.65
C GLU A 58 -17.36 -8.96 -11.28
N GLY A 59 -17.77 -8.18 -10.27
CA GLY A 59 -18.12 -8.72 -8.95
C GLY A 59 -16.93 -9.06 -8.04
N SER A 60 -15.69 -8.80 -8.48
CA SER A 60 -14.51 -8.80 -7.63
C SER A 60 -14.11 -7.37 -7.25
N SER A 61 -14.07 -7.07 -5.95
CA SER A 61 -13.71 -5.76 -5.37
C SER A 61 -12.25 -5.33 -5.64
N HIS A 62 -11.45 -6.18 -6.30
CA HIS A 62 -10.01 -6.00 -6.54
C HIS A 62 -9.60 -6.17 -8.01
N TYR A 63 -10.56 -6.33 -8.93
CA TYR A 63 -10.30 -6.53 -10.36
C TYR A 63 -9.32 -5.49 -10.93
N GLY A 64 -8.21 -5.94 -11.52
CA GLY A 64 -7.16 -5.10 -12.10
C GLY A 64 -6.00 -4.74 -11.15
N LEU A 65 -6.04 -5.14 -9.88
CA LEU A 65 -4.86 -5.00 -9.01
C LEU A 65 -3.74 -5.98 -9.36
N GLU A 66 -4.11 -7.16 -9.88
CA GLU A 66 -3.19 -8.16 -10.41
C GLU A 66 -2.29 -7.63 -11.52
N ASP A 67 -2.71 -6.58 -12.22
CA ASP A 67 -1.90 -5.89 -13.24
C ASP A 67 -0.67 -5.16 -12.64
N LEU A 68 -0.60 -5.03 -11.31
CA LEU A 68 0.58 -4.50 -10.61
C LEU A 68 1.67 -5.56 -10.42
N ILE A 69 1.37 -6.85 -10.61
CA ILE A 69 2.36 -7.93 -10.48
C ILE A 69 3.44 -7.77 -11.56
N GLY A 70 4.70 -7.80 -11.13
CA GLY A 70 5.86 -7.58 -12.00
C GLY A 70 6.34 -6.13 -12.06
N ASP A 71 5.56 -5.17 -11.55
CA ASP A 71 6.00 -3.78 -11.33
C ASP A 71 6.79 -3.67 -10.00
N GLU A 72 7.32 -2.49 -9.73
CA GLU A 72 8.10 -2.19 -8.54
C GLU A 72 7.60 -0.92 -7.86
N VAL A 73 7.43 -0.94 -6.54
CA VAL A 73 7.25 0.27 -5.76
C VAL A 73 8.59 1.02 -5.74
N VAL A 74 8.60 2.26 -6.23
CA VAL A 74 9.80 3.12 -6.33
C VAL A 74 9.72 4.37 -5.46
N ASP A 75 8.54 4.73 -4.96
CA ASP A 75 8.38 5.75 -3.93
C ASP A 75 7.21 5.40 -3.00
N VAL A 76 7.29 5.94 -1.79
CA VAL A 76 6.25 5.88 -0.77
C VAL A 76 6.09 7.27 -0.15
N GLY A 77 4.89 7.60 0.27
CA GLY A 77 4.66 8.85 1.00
C GLY A 77 3.35 8.84 1.75
N LEU A 78 3.09 9.95 2.43
CA LEU A 78 1.85 10.15 3.17
C LEU A 78 1.01 11.23 2.50
N GLN A 79 -0.29 10.97 2.39
CA GLN A 79 -1.32 11.91 1.96
C GLN A 79 -2.34 12.06 3.10
N GLY A 80 -3.03 13.18 3.23
CA GLY A 80 -4.00 13.32 4.32
C GLY A 80 -4.94 14.50 4.17
N VAL A 81 -6.02 14.45 4.94
CA VAL A 81 -6.96 15.56 5.14
C VAL A 81 -7.06 15.84 6.64
N ARG A 82 -6.59 17.03 7.04
CA ARG A 82 -6.65 17.62 8.40
C ARG A 82 -5.96 16.86 9.55
N PHE A 83 -6.31 15.62 9.86
CA PHE A 83 -5.90 14.96 11.13
C PHE A 83 -5.42 13.51 11.00
N ALA A 84 -5.58 12.90 9.83
CA ALA A 84 -5.12 11.54 9.53
C ALA A 84 -4.27 11.56 8.26
N ARG A 85 -3.15 10.84 8.29
CA ARG A 85 -2.28 10.64 7.14
C ARG A 85 -2.27 9.17 6.74
N ASP A 86 -2.54 8.92 5.48
CA ASP A 86 -2.57 7.62 4.83
C ASP A 86 -1.40 7.44 3.87
N LEU A 87 -0.96 6.20 3.74
CA LEU A 87 0.10 5.84 2.82
C LEU A 87 -0.38 5.94 1.38
N TYR A 88 0.48 6.45 0.52
CA TYR A 88 0.43 6.18 -0.90
C TYR A 88 1.76 5.54 -1.33
N VAL A 89 1.69 4.73 -2.37
CA VAL A 89 2.87 4.15 -3.01
C VAL A 89 2.84 4.44 -4.51
N VAL A 90 4.02 4.68 -5.09
CA VAL A 90 4.21 4.95 -6.51
C VAL A 90 4.99 3.82 -7.12
N THR A 91 4.50 3.29 -8.24
CA THR A 91 5.17 2.22 -8.97
C THR A 91 6.08 2.76 -10.07
N ARG A 92 7.00 1.93 -10.60
CA ARG A 92 7.94 2.31 -11.65
C ARG A 92 7.23 2.72 -12.93
N GLU A 93 6.10 2.10 -13.23
CA GLU A 93 5.25 2.47 -14.38
C GLU A 93 4.49 3.79 -14.18
N GLY A 94 4.58 4.41 -12.99
CA GLY A 94 3.94 5.70 -12.71
C GLY A 94 2.52 5.59 -12.14
N ARG A 95 2.09 4.38 -11.78
CA ARG A 95 0.80 4.16 -11.11
C ARG A 95 0.93 4.55 -9.64
N ILE A 96 -0.14 5.11 -9.09
CA ILE A 96 -0.18 5.54 -7.68
C ILE A 96 -1.32 4.83 -6.97
N LEU A 97 -0.97 3.97 -6.01
CA LEU A 97 -1.94 3.39 -5.09
C LEU A 97 -2.10 4.32 -3.90
N LYS A 98 -3.32 4.84 -3.72
CA LYS A 98 -3.69 5.78 -2.66
C LYS A 98 -4.63 5.08 -1.69
N ILE A 99 -4.31 5.14 -0.39
CA ILE A 99 -5.12 4.59 0.69
C ILE A 99 -5.90 5.73 1.37
N PHE A 100 -7.14 5.47 1.78
CA PHE A 100 -8.03 6.42 2.43
C PHE A 100 -8.69 5.75 3.61
N SER A 101 -8.16 6.01 4.79
CA SER A 101 -8.60 5.37 6.01
C SER A 101 -9.77 6.12 6.65
N ASP A 102 -10.76 5.37 7.11
CA ASP A 102 -11.95 5.83 7.83
C ASP A 102 -11.88 5.48 9.33
N PHE A 103 -10.69 5.62 9.92
CA PHE A 103 -10.40 5.23 11.30
C PHE A 103 -11.47 5.68 12.30
N PRO A 104 -11.87 4.81 13.26
CA PRO A 104 -11.21 3.55 13.65
C PRO A 104 -11.60 2.29 12.86
N TYR A 105 -12.35 2.41 11.76
CA TYR A 105 -12.96 1.25 11.09
C TYR A 105 -12.09 0.61 10.01
N GLY A 106 -11.12 1.35 9.49
CA GLY A 106 -10.16 0.88 8.52
C GLY A 106 -8.75 1.35 8.89
N GLU A 107 -7.77 0.56 8.47
CA GLU A 107 -6.34 0.72 8.74
C GLU A 107 -5.49 0.22 7.55
N TRP A 108 -4.18 0.39 7.67
CA TRP A 108 -3.22 -0.21 6.77
C TRP A 108 -1.93 -0.52 7.52
N LEU A 109 -1.20 -1.53 7.05
CA LEU A 109 0.08 -1.94 7.63
C LEU A 109 1.08 -2.24 6.52
N LEU A 110 2.18 -1.49 6.50
CA LEU A 110 3.34 -1.76 5.68
C LEU A 110 4.43 -2.39 6.55
N SER A 111 4.75 -3.65 6.27
CA SER A 111 5.83 -4.40 6.91
C SER A 111 6.99 -4.60 5.93
N VAL A 112 8.22 -4.43 6.42
CA VAL A 112 9.44 -4.78 5.69
C VAL A 112 10.25 -5.78 6.52
N SER A 113 10.74 -6.83 5.89
CA SER A 113 11.53 -7.91 6.48
C SER A 113 12.93 -7.97 5.87
N ARG A 114 13.81 -8.79 6.44
CA ARG A 114 15.12 -9.07 5.82
C ARG A 114 14.96 -9.92 4.58
N LEU A 115 15.82 -9.70 3.59
CA LEU A 115 15.88 -10.54 2.39
C LEU A 115 16.26 -11.98 2.80
N GLY A 116 15.51 -12.96 2.30
CA GLY A 116 15.74 -14.37 2.60
C GLY A 116 15.26 -14.82 3.99
N ASP A 117 14.55 -13.97 4.74
CA ASP A 117 13.88 -14.40 5.96
C ASP A 117 12.59 -15.17 5.62
N GLU A 118 12.67 -16.50 5.63
CA GLU A 118 11.53 -17.39 5.40
C GLU A 118 10.38 -17.17 6.40
N ARG A 119 10.70 -16.69 7.61
CA ARG A 119 9.69 -16.38 8.63
C ARG A 119 9.07 -15.00 8.43
N ARG A 120 9.61 -14.19 7.52
CA ARG A 120 9.19 -12.81 7.22
C ARG A 120 9.00 -11.98 8.48
N ILE A 121 9.94 -12.06 9.41
CA ILE A 121 9.87 -11.29 10.66
C ILE A 121 10.06 -9.82 10.28
N PRO A 122 9.12 -8.93 10.61
CA PRO A 122 9.28 -7.51 10.31
C PRO A 122 10.50 -6.96 11.04
N ILE A 123 11.40 -6.33 10.30
CA ILE A 123 12.40 -5.43 10.88
C ILE A 123 11.81 -4.04 11.08
N PHE A 124 10.69 -3.78 10.44
CA PHE A 124 10.05 -2.49 10.35
C PHE A 124 8.56 -2.68 10.05
N ASP A 125 7.72 -1.94 10.78
CA ASP A 125 6.28 -1.84 10.55
C ASP A 125 5.88 -0.35 10.55
N LEU A 126 5.05 0.04 9.59
CA LEU A 126 4.33 1.30 9.59
C LEU A 126 2.85 1.02 9.47
N GLU A 127 2.11 1.37 10.51
CA GLU A 127 0.66 1.27 10.55
C GLU A 127 0.00 2.64 10.43
N GLY A 128 -1.21 2.67 9.92
CA GLY A 128 -2.01 3.88 9.87
C GLY A 128 -3.52 3.62 9.86
N PRO A 129 -4.31 4.71 9.90
CA PRO A 129 -3.87 6.07 9.63
C PRO A 129 -3.02 6.64 10.76
N VAL A 130 -1.98 7.37 10.39
CA VAL A 130 -1.08 7.98 11.38
C VAL A 130 -1.69 9.32 11.81
N SER A 131 -1.94 9.48 13.11
CA SER A 131 -2.32 10.79 13.67
C SER A 131 -1.08 11.68 13.80
N ASP A 132 -1.19 12.96 13.44
CA ASP A 132 -0.21 13.95 13.87
C ASP A 132 -0.33 14.06 15.41
N VAL A 133 0.51 13.32 16.14
CA VAL A 133 0.65 13.50 17.59
C VAL A 133 1.21 14.91 17.79
N THR A 134 0.36 15.82 18.27
CA THR A 134 0.74 17.17 18.71
C THR A 134 1.74 17.13 19.85
#